data_AF-A0A9D4IDT7-F1
#
_entry.id   AF-A0A9D4IDT7-F1
#
_cell.length_a   1.000
_cell.length_b   1.000
_cell.length_c   1.000
_cell.angle_alpha   90.00
_cell.angle_beta   90.00
_cell.angle_gamma   90.00
#
_symmetry.space_group_name_H-M   'P 1'
#
loop_
_entity.id
_entity.type
_entity.pdbx_description
1 polymer ?
#
loop_
_entity_poly.entity_id
_entity_poly.type
_entity_poly.pdbx_seq_one_letter_code
_entity_poly.pdbx_strand_id
1 'polypeptide(L)'
;MDIHLRDLLCSLSHIVLCAILASAGVDGGSLRRQTATCTETSVVDIESNAGVKIEPIEQSRVYIETLSTPFDDGHTLRFEFNTKSGNGTLFYAVRRNDIYDMVSAEISDGYVQFKIRCRSSYADLTIPGIRVDDGEWHRIKFHRKKRKGIFLLDDLEYFEHYYVGCGGFTSVNFGSTHRDHDDSFSVRELQNKNGHLSGCIRNVKITTGIDTPPKYTAISQCN
;
A
#
# COMPACT_ATOMS: atom_id res chain seq x y z
N MET A 1 13.36 6.09 -34.97
CA MET A 1 12.96 7.03 -33.90
C MET A 1 11.50 6.79 -33.53
N ASP A 2 11.12 5.54 -33.31
CA ASP A 2 9.69 5.10 -33.38
C ASP A 2 9.33 3.99 -32.37
N ILE A 3 10.26 3.67 -31.46
CA ILE A 3 10.06 2.69 -30.38
C ILE A 3 9.62 3.41 -29.10
N HIS A 4 10.17 4.60 -28.83
CA HIS A 4 9.81 5.40 -27.66
C HIS A 4 8.37 5.94 -27.65
N LEU A 5 7.72 6.10 -28.81
CA LEU A 5 6.35 6.60 -28.86
C LEU A 5 5.32 5.52 -28.50
N ARG A 6 5.60 4.24 -28.75
CA ARG A 6 4.66 3.14 -28.48
C ARG A 6 4.55 2.84 -26.99
N ASP A 7 5.65 2.92 -26.26
CA ASP A 7 5.66 2.69 -24.81
C ASP A 7 4.99 3.85 -24.03
N LEU A 8 5.12 5.09 -24.53
CA LEU A 8 4.45 6.26 -23.93
C LEU A 8 2.91 6.19 -24.02
N LEU A 9 2.35 5.50 -25.03
CA LEU A 9 0.90 5.38 -25.21
C LEU A 9 0.27 4.37 -24.23
N CYS A 10 1.06 3.55 -23.54
CA CYS A 10 0.57 2.54 -22.60
C CYS A 10 0.44 3.03 -21.15
N SER A 11 1.11 4.13 -20.77
CA SER A 11 1.11 4.66 -19.39
C SER A 11 0.15 5.82 -19.14
N LEU A 12 -0.62 6.22 -20.15
CA LEU A 12 -1.48 7.41 -20.11
C LEU A 12 -2.94 6.98 -20.07
N SER A 13 -3.70 7.49 -19.09
CA SER A 13 -5.14 7.27 -19.05
C SER A 13 -5.79 7.79 -20.34
N HIS A 14 -6.94 7.21 -20.72
CA HIS A 14 -7.65 7.54 -21.97
C HIS A 14 -7.83 9.04 -22.23
N ILE A 15 -7.88 9.85 -21.16
CA ILE A 15 -8.06 11.31 -21.22
C ILE A 15 -6.77 12.02 -21.70
N VAL A 16 -5.60 11.58 -21.23
CA VAL A 16 -4.32 12.21 -21.58
C VAL A 16 -3.94 11.90 -23.03
N LEU A 17 -4.31 10.71 -23.51
CA LEU A 17 -4.15 10.32 -24.91
C LEU A 17 -4.92 11.25 -25.86
N CYS A 18 -6.17 11.58 -25.53
CA CYS A 18 -6.99 12.50 -26.31
C CYS A 18 -6.43 13.94 -26.30
N ALA A 19 -5.91 14.41 -25.17
CA ALA A 19 -5.33 15.75 -25.07
C ALA A 19 -4.06 15.91 -25.91
N ILE A 20 -3.20 14.88 -25.93
CA ILE A 20 -1.98 14.87 -26.75
C ILE A 20 -2.33 14.86 -28.23
N LEU A 21 -3.29 14.02 -28.65
CA LEU A 21 -3.74 13.96 -30.04
C LEU A 21 -4.40 15.26 -30.51
N ALA A 22 -5.16 15.94 -29.64
CA ALA A 22 -5.72 17.26 -29.91
C ALA A 22 -4.64 18.34 -30.07
N SER A 23 -3.58 18.30 -29.25
CA SER A 23 -2.45 19.24 -29.35
C SER A 23 -1.56 19.02 -30.58
N ALA A 24 -1.56 17.79 -31.13
CA ALA A 24 -0.80 17.42 -32.31
C ALA A 24 -1.58 17.60 -33.64
N GLY A 25 -2.81 18.12 -33.60
CA GLY A 25 -3.60 18.46 -34.80
C GLY A 25 -4.02 17.27 -35.67
N VAL A 26 -4.18 16.08 -35.09
CA VAL A 26 -4.55 14.87 -35.84
C VAL A 26 -6.08 14.76 -35.92
N ASP A 27 -6.65 15.03 -37.10
CA ASP A 27 -8.09 14.88 -37.36
C ASP A 27 -8.53 13.41 -37.31
N GLY A 28 -9.63 13.14 -36.59
CA GLY A 28 -10.16 11.80 -36.26
C GLY A 28 -10.75 10.98 -37.41
N GLY A 29 -10.33 11.23 -38.66
CA GLY A 29 -10.94 10.64 -39.86
C GLY A 29 -10.20 9.46 -40.51
N SER A 30 -8.98 9.10 -40.09
CA SER A 30 -8.23 7.99 -40.71
C SER A 30 -7.23 7.33 -39.75
N LEU A 31 -7.73 6.56 -38.80
CA LEU A 31 -6.93 5.55 -38.09
C LEU A 31 -7.40 4.18 -38.55
N ARG A 32 -6.65 3.57 -39.48
CA ARG A 32 -6.75 2.14 -39.77
C ARG A 32 -6.66 1.40 -38.44
N ARG A 33 -7.60 0.48 -38.22
CA ARG A 33 -7.72 -0.40 -37.06
C ARG A 33 -6.47 -1.30 -36.96
N GLN A 34 -5.35 -0.74 -36.51
CA GLN A 34 -4.28 -1.54 -35.93
C GLN A 34 -4.83 -2.01 -34.60
N THR A 35 -5.37 -3.22 -34.60
CA THR A 35 -5.48 -3.99 -33.36
C THR A 35 -4.04 -4.22 -32.91
N ALA A 36 -3.52 -3.31 -32.09
CA ALA A 36 -2.41 -3.61 -31.23
C ALA A 36 -2.93 -4.73 -30.32
N THR A 37 -2.57 -5.96 -30.65
CA THR A 37 -2.79 -7.11 -29.77
C THR A 37 -1.83 -6.90 -28.61
N CYS A 38 -2.32 -6.29 -27.52
CA CYS A 38 -1.58 -6.24 -26.26
C CYS A 38 -1.50 -7.68 -25.74
N THR A 39 -0.44 -8.40 -26.09
CA THR A 39 -0.13 -9.70 -25.51
C THR A 39 0.52 -9.50 -24.15
N GLU A 40 -0.14 -10.06 -23.13
CA GLU A 40 0.15 -10.04 -21.70
C GLU A 40 0.20 -8.65 -21.05
N THR A 41 -0.96 -8.26 -20.53
CA THR A 41 -1.05 -7.42 -19.34
C THR A 41 -0.07 -7.99 -18.32
N SER A 42 1.00 -7.26 -18.01
CA SER A 42 1.72 -7.48 -16.76
C SER A 42 0.66 -7.33 -15.66
N VAL A 43 0.14 -8.46 -15.15
CA VAL A 43 -0.91 -8.44 -14.13
C VAL A 43 -0.24 -7.91 -12.88
N VAL A 44 -0.40 -6.62 -12.63
CA VAL A 44 0.12 -5.98 -11.44
C VAL A 44 -0.57 -6.63 -10.25
N ASP A 45 0.23 -7.32 -9.44
CA ASP A 45 -0.26 -8.12 -8.32
C ASP A 45 0.65 -7.93 -7.11
N ILE A 46 0.07 -7.44 -6.02
CA ILE A 46 0.76 -7.18 -4.75
C ILE A 46 1.15 -8.48 -4.01
N GLU A 47 0.48 -9.59 -4.30
CA GLU A 47 0.81 -10.91 -3.74
C GLU A 47 1.99 -11.57 -4.48
N SER A 48 2.30 -11.09 -5.69
CA SER A 48 3.41 -11.58 -6.52
C SER A 48 4.77 -11.04 -6.06
N ASN A 49 5.84 -11.66 -6.57
CA ASN A 49 7.22 -11.17 -6.37
C ASN A 49 7.57 -9.98 -7.28
N ALA A 50 6.82 -9.76 -8.36
CA ALA A 50 6.96 -8.56 -9.19
C ALA A 50 6.43 -7.32 -8.45
N GLY A 51 5.41 -7.50 -7.61
CA GLY A 51 4.92 -6.45 -6.72
C GLY A 51 4.32 -5.23 -7.44
N VAL A 52 4.05 -4.21 -6.64
CA VAL A 52 3.43 -2.96 -7.06
C VAL A 52 4.28 -1.78 -6.61
N LYS A 53 4.49 -0.84 -7.51
CA LYS A 53 5.09 0.45 -7.22
C LYS A 53 4.01 1.42 -6.81
N ILE A 54 4.13 1.94 -5.59
CA ILE A 54 3.37 3.09 -5.10
C ILE A 54 4.04 4.33 -5.66
N GLU A 55 3.33 4.99 -6.59
CA GLU A 55 3.80 6.20 -7.25
C GLU A 55 3.86 7.37 -6.26
N PRO A 56 4.80 8.33 -6.44
CA PRO A 56 4.97 9.50 -5.58
C PRO A 56 3.85 10.55 -5.78
N ILE A 57 2.60 10.11 -5.63
CA ILE A 57 1.39 10.92 -5.71
C ILE A 57 0.44 10.51 -4.59
N GLU A 58 -0.29 11.48 -4.04
CA GLU A 58 -1.05 11.32 -2.80
C GLU A 58 -2.10 10.21 -2.80
N GLN A 59 -2.57 9.77 -3.97
CA GLN A 59 -3.63 8.75 -4.07
C GLN A 59 -3.14 7.36 -4.45
N SER A 60 -1.84 7.19 -4.71
CA SER A 60 -1.29 5.89 -5.09
C SER A 60 -1.45 4.90 -3.96
N ARG A 61 -2.20 3.81 -4.20
CA ARG A 61 -2.51 2.83 -3.15
C ARG A 61 -2.96 1.50 -3.70
N VAL A 62 -2.89 0.49 -2.83
CA VAL A 62 -3.61 -0.78 -2.98
C VAL A 62 -4.56 -0.95 -1.82
N TYR A 63 -5.83 -1.23 -2.11
CA TYR A 63 -6.88 -1.38 -1.11
C TYR A 63 -7.50 -2.78 -1.17
N ILE A 64 -7.42 -3.50 -0.05
CA ILE A 64 -8.11 -4.76 0.19
C ILE A 64 -9.35 -4.45 1.03
N GLU A 65 -10.51 -4.49 0.39
CA GLU A 65 -11.76 -4.07 1.00
C GLU A 65 -12.31 -5.08 2.02
N THR A 66 -12.19 -6.37 1.73
CA THR A 66 -12.74 -7.44 2.58
C THR A 66 -11.74 -8.57 2.75
N LEU A 67 -11.34 -8.80 4.00
CA LEU A 67 -10.68 -10.04 4.43
C LEU A 67 -11.73 -11.12 4.72
N SER A 68 -11.42 -12.39 4.41
CA SER A 68 -12.38 -13.50 4.62
C SER A 68 -12.77 -13.70 6.07
N THR A 69 -11.86 -13.37 6.98
CA THR A 69 -12.12 -13.29 8.42
C THR A 69 -11.46 -12.03 8.98
N PRO A 70 -12.00 -11.43 10.05
CA PRO A 70 -11.35 -10.31 10.70
C PRO A 70 -9.94 -10.69 11.16
N PHE A 71 -8.97 -9.86 10.84
CA PHE A 71 -7.59 -9.99 11.26
C PHE A 71 -7.47 -9.74 12.78
N ASP A 72 -7.55 -10.81 13.56
CA ASP A 72 -7.52 -10.84 15.03
C ASP A 72 -6.41 -11.76 15.62
N ASP A 73 -6.67 -12.45 16.74
CA ASP A 73 -5.71 -13.30 17.45
C ASP A 73 -5.27 -14.51 16.61
N GLY A 74 -3.96 -14.71 16.49
CA GLY A 74 -3.38 -15.83 15.75
C GLY A 74 -3.09 -15.51 14.28
N HIS A 75 -3.57 -14.37 13.77
CA HIS A 75 -3.39 -14.01 12.38
C HIS A 75 -2.06 -13.26 12.13
N THR A 76 -1.60 -13.35 10.88
CA THR A 76 -0.38 -12.69 10.38
C THR A 76 -0.66 -11.90 9.10
N LEU A 77 -0.14 -10.68 9.04
CA LEU A 77 0.08 -9.90 7.83
C LEU A 77 1.58 -9.86 7.57
N ARG A 78 2.03 -10.17 6.37
CA ARG A 78 3.44 -10.05 5.98
C ARG A 78 3.59 -9.52 4.57
N PHE A 79 4.66 -8.77 4.32
CA PHE A 79 5.00 -8.24 3.00
C PHE A 79 6.46 -7.78 2.98
N GLU A 80 6.95 -7.50 1.79
CA GLU A 80 8.25 -6.87 1.56
C GLU A 80 8.05 -5.49 0.95
N PHE A 81 8.93 -4.55 1.27
CA PHE A 81 8.93 -3.22 0.69
C PHE A 81 10.35 -2.71 0.43
N ASN A 82 10.50 -1.76 -0.48
CA ASN A 82 11.70 -0.94 -0.58
C ASN A 82 11.33 0.53 -0.79
N THR A 83 12.20 1.44 -0.35
CA THR A 83 12.01 2.88 -0.58
C THR A 83 13.31 3.64 -0.35
N LYS A 84 13.39 4.85 -0.91
CA LYS A 84 14.40 5.86 -0.55
C LYS A 84 13.80 7.05 0.20
N SER A 85 12.51 6.98 0.51
CA SER A 85 11.79 8.04 1.21
C SER A 85 11.92 7.82 2.71
N GLY A 86 12.44 8.84 3.41
CA GLY A 86 12.51 8.82 4.88
C GLY A 86 11.15 8.94 5.58
N ASN A 87 10.05 9.15 4.85
CA ASN A 87 8.70 9.18 5.41
C ASN A 87 7.70 8.54 4.44
N GLY A 88 6.65 7.90 4.97
CA GLY A 88 5.55 7.37 4.17
C GLY A 88 4.74 6.29 4.88
N THR A 89 3.50 6.08 4.45
CA THR A 89 2.63 5.02 5.02
C THR A 89 2.88 3.70 4.30
N LEU A 90 3.33 2.65 5.02
CA LEU A 90 3.48 1.32 4.42
C LEU A 90 2.13 0.64 4.30
N PHE A 91 1.44 0.51 5.43
CA PHE A 91 0.07 -0.01 5.47
C PHE A 91 -0.71 0.54 6.66
N TYR A 92 -2.03 0.47 6.56
CA TYR A 92 -2.90 0.50 7.73
C TYR A 92 -4.10 -0.42 7.53
N ALA A 93 -4.59 -1.01 8.61
CA ALA A 93 -5.78 -1.85 8.62
C ALA A 93 -6.80 -1.28 9.61
N VAL A 94 -8.07 -1.31 9.21
CA VAL A 94 -9.20 -0.80 10.01
C VAL A 94 -10.33 -1.80 10.05
N ARG A 95 -11.24 -1.61 11.00
CA ARG A 95 -12.56 -2.24 10.97
C ARG A 95 -13.52 -1.34 10.21
N ARG A 96 -14.11 -1.81 9.10
CA ARG A 96 -14.94 -0.96 8.20
C ARG A 96 -16.09 -0.25 8.93
N ASN A 97 -16.73 -0.92 9.88
CA ASN A 97 -17.84 -0.35 10.64
C ASN A 97 -17.39 0.39 11.93
N ASP A 98 -16.08 0.45 12.19
CA ASP A 98 -15.49 1.10 13.37
C ASP A 98 -14.05 1.53 13.06
N ILE A 99 -13.92 2.56 12.23
CA ILE A 99 -12.63 3.09 11.74
C ILE A 99 -11.75 3.74 12.84
N TYR A 100 -12.23 3.74 14.09
CA TYR A 100 -11.49 4.20 15.25
C TYR A 100 -10.47 3.16 15.74
N ASP A 101 -10.70 1.87 15.45
CA ASP A 101 -9.73 0.81 15.65
C ASP A 101 -8.84 0.70 14.40
N MET A 102 -7.54 0.95 14.58
CA MET A 102 -6.54 0.94 13.51
C MET A 102 -5.23 0.30 13.97
N VAL A 103 -4.58 -0.43 13.07
CA VAL A 103 -3.16 -0.78 13.16
C VAL A 103 -2.45 -0.28 11.91
N SER A 104 -1.25 0.28 12.05
CA SER A 104 -0.47 0.77 10.91
C SER A 104 1.03 0.55 11.08
N ALA A 105 1.72 0.60 9.95
CA ALA A 105 3.16 0.80 9.87
C ALA A 105 3.45 1.99 8.97
N GLU A 106 4.28 2.90 9.45
CA GLU A 106 4.77 4.06 8.72
C GLU A 106 6.30 4.10 8.78
N ILE A 107 6.92 4.80 7.83
CA ILE A 107 8.30 5.22 7.91
C ILE A 107 8.30 6.65 8.41
N SER A 108 9.15 6.94 9.39
CA SER A 108 9.37 8.29 9.89
C SER A 108 10.85 8.47 10.21
N ASP A 109 11.46 9.48 9.59
CA ASP A 109 12.91 9.74 9.65
C ASP A 109 13.79 8.52 9.25
N GLY A 110 13.28 7.71 8.32
CA GLY A 110 13.93 6.50 7.81
C GLY A 110 13.77 5.27 8.71
N TYR A 111 13.03 5.36 9.82
CA TYR A 111 12.76 4.24 10.72
C TYR A 111 11.31 3.79 10.63
N VAL A 112 11.06 2.49 10.79
CA VAL A 112 9.70 1.96 10.86
C VAL A 112 9.08 2.30 12.22
N GLN A 113 7.88 2.90 12.18
CA GLN A 113 7.02 3.11 13.32
C GLN A 113 5.75 2.29 13.16
N PHE A 114 5.47 1.43 14.13
CA PHE A 114 4.22 0.71 14.25
C PHE A 114 3.30 1.44 15.20
N LYS A 115 2.03 1.56 14.81
CA LYS A 115 1.01 2.20 15.64
C LYS A 115 -0.20 1.32 15.77
N ILE A 116 -0.77 1.33 16.96
CA ILE A 116 -2.06 0.73 17.24
C ILE A 116 -2.90 1.78 17.95
N ARG A 117 -4.12 1.96 17.46
CA ARG A 117 -5.13 2.85 18.02
C ARG A 117 -6.38 2.02 18.20
N CYS A 118 -6.83 1.88 19.44
CA CYS A 118 -8.14 1.35 19.77
C CYS A 118 -8.86 2.42 20.58
N ARG A 119 -10.20 2.43 20.56
CA ARG A 119 -11.01 3.44 21.28
C ARG A 119 -10.57 3.73 22.72
N SER A 120 -10.05 2.74 23.44
CA SER A 120 -9.62 2.86 24.85
C SER A 120 -8.12 2.66 25.10
N SER A 121 -7.32 2.39 24.06
CA SER A 121 -5.89 2.08 24.22
C SER A 121 -5.11 2.43 22.96
N TYR A 122 -3.87 2.89 23.11
CA TYR A 122 -2.98 3.15 22.00
C TYR A 122 -1.56 2.69 22.32
N ALA A 123 -0.79 2.41 21.28
CA ALA A 123 0.63 2.10 21.38
C ALA A 123 1.36 2.61 20.14
N ASP A 124 2.55 3.15 20.35
CA ASP A 124 3.49 3.55 19.31
C ASP A 124 4.83 2.85 19.57
N LEU A 125 5.34 2.15 18.57
CA LEU A 125 6.60 1.43 18.64
C LEU A 125 7.47 1.88 17.47
N THR A 126 8.52 2.63 17.76
CA THR A 126 9.58 2.93 16.78
C THR A 126 10.62 1.83 16.85
N ILE A 127 10.98 1.23 15.72
CA ILE A 127 12.08 0.26 15.66
C ILE A 127 13.40 1.03 15.52
N PRO A 128 14.28 1.00 16.54
CA PRO A 128 15.56 1.68 16.46
C PRO A 128 16.60 0.84 15.69
N GLY A 129 17.62 1.52 15.17
CA GLY A 129 18.84 0.88 14.69
C GLY A 129 18.79 0.27 13.29
N ILE A 130 17.63 0.26 12.62
CA ILE A 130 17.47 -0.18 11.24
C ILE A 130 16.84 0.95 10.45
N ARG A 131 17.61 1.52 9.53
CA ARG A 131 17.09 2.43 8.51
C ARG A 131 16.54 1.62 7.36
N VAL A 132 15.40 2.06 6.80
CA VAL A 132 14.70 1.37 5.70
C VAL A 132 14.53 2.23 4.46
N ASP A 133 15.19 3.39 4.44
CA ASP A 133 15.20 4.36 3.34
C ASP A 133 16.47 4.24 2.48
N ASP A 134 17.10 3.07 2.46
CA ASP A 134 18.33 2.75 1.73
C ASP A 134 18.08 2.28 0.28
N GLY A 135 16.84 1.96 -0.07
CA GLY A 135 16.43 1.42 -1.36
C GLY A 135 16.49 -0.11 -1.46
N GLU A 136 16.91 -0.78 -0.39
CA GLU A 136 16.95 -2.24 -0.30
C GLU A 136 15.59 -2.81 0.12
N TRP A 137 15.41 -4.11 -0.12
CA TRP A 137 14.18 -4.81 0.27
C TRP A 137 14.22 -5.16 1.75
N HIS A 138 13.24 -4.64 2.49
CA HIS A 138 12.97 -5.00 3.88
C HIS A 138 11.70 -5.84 3.99
N ARG A 139 11.64 -6.67 5.01
CA ARG A 139 10.50 -7.56 5.28
C ARG A 139 9.81 -7.17 6.58
N ILE A 140 8.51 -6.91 6.49
CA ILE A 140 7.64 -6.72 7.65
C ILE A 140 6.77 -7.94 7.86
N LYS A 141 6.65 -8.35 9.13
CA LYS A 141 5.62 -9.27 9.58
C LYS A 141 4.95 -8.69 10.82
N PHE A 142 3.64 -8.56 10.77
CA PHE A 142 2.83 -8.28 11.93
C PHE A 142 2.04 -9.54 12.31
N HIS A 143 2.17 -9.95 13.56
CA HIS A 143 1.43 -11.06 14.13
C HIS A 143 0.75 -10.61 15.41
N ARG A 144 -0.55 -10.87 15.54
CA ARG A 144 -1.29 -10.60 16.77
C ARG A 144 -1.41 -11.88 17.59
N LYS A 145 -1.01 -11.82 18.86
CA LYS A 145 -1.16 -12.90 19.84
C LYS A 145 -1.93 -12.40 21.05
N LYS A 146 -3.20 -12.78 21.15
CA LYS A 146 -4.21 -12.28 22.09
C LYS A 146 -4.34 -10.75 21.98
N ARG A 147 -3.91 -10.08 23.04
CA ARG A 147 -3.89 -8.61 23.16
C ARG A 147 -2.51 -8.02 22.86
N LYS A 148 -1.54 -8.83 22.42
CA LYS A 148 -0.18 -8.38 22.09
C LYS A 148 -0.01 -8.34 20.58
N GLY A 149 0.56 -7.25 20.09
CA GLY A 149 1.10 -7.21 18.74
C GLY A 149 2.58 -7.59 18.77
N ILE A 150 3.00 -8.40 17.82
CA ILE A 150 4.39 -8.81 17.62
C ILE A 150 4.76 -8.34 16.22
N PHE A 151 5.77 -7.48 16.14
CA PHE A 151 6.26 -6.94 14.89
C PHE A 151 7.64 -7.50 14.60
N LEU A 152 7.88 -7.85 13.34
CA LEU A 152 9.21 -8.23 12.90
C LEU A 152 9.60 -7.34 11.72
N LEU A 153 10.83 -6.84 11.77
CA LEU A 153 11.51 -6.16 10.68
C LEU A 153 12.78 -6.95 10.37
N ASP A 154 12.92 -7.42 9.13
CA ASP A 154 14.06 -8.23 8.68
C ASP A 154 14.36 -9.42 9.60
N ASP A 155 13.29 -10.11 10.00
CA ASP A 155 13.28 -11.28 10.88
C ASP A 155 13.70 -11.00 12.34
N LEU A 156 13.98 -9.75 12.69
CA LEU A 156 14.21 -9.32 14.06
C LEU A 156 12.87 -9.00 14.74
N GLU A 157 12.60 -9.65 15.87
CA GLU A 157 11.37 -9.48 16.63
C GLU A 157 11.44 -8.26 17.54
N TYR A 158 10.44 -7.40 17.42
CA TYR A 158 10.20 -6.24 18.27
C TYR A 158 8.82 -6.41 18.89
N PHE A 159 8.79 -6.47 20.21
CA PHE A 159 7.56 -6.49 20.98
C PHE A 159 7.66 -5.46 22.09
N GLU A 160 6.57 -4.72 22.27
CA GLU A 160 6.32 -3.93 23.46
C GLU A 160 5.18 -4.62 24.22
N HIS A 161 5.18 -4.53 25.55
CA HIS A 161 4.16 -5.17 26.39
C HIS A 161 2.83 -4.38 26.39
N TYR A 162 2.36 -3.93 25.23
CA TYR A 162 1.09 -3.21 25.15
C TYR A 162 -0.11 -4.17 25.10
N TYR A 163 -1.18 -3.79 25.80
CA TYR A 163 -2.47 -4.48 25.77
C TYR A 163 -3.40 -3.78 24.77
N VAL A 164 -3.69 -4.46 23.67
CA VAL A 164 -4.58 -3.99 22.60
C VAL A 164 -5.99 -4.51 22.82
N GLY A 165 -6.94 -3.60 23.04
CA GLY A 165 -8.37 -3.89 23.16
C GLY A 165 -9.15 -3.95 21.84
N CYS A 166 -8.49 -3.67 20.70
CA CYS A 166 -9.13 -3.55 19.38
C CYS A 166 -9.87 -4.82 18.99
N GLY A 167 -10.96 -4.67 18.25
CA GLY A 167 -11.53 -5.76 17.48
C GLY A 167 -10.60 -6.25 16.35
N GLY A 168 -11.00 -7.33 15.66
CA GLY A 168 -10.36 -7.72 14.40
C GLY A 168 -10.58 -6.68 13.29
N PHE A 169 -9.55 -6.48 12.47
CA PHE A 169 -9.55 -5.56 11.32
C PHE A 169 -10.10 -6.25 10.07
N THR A 170 -10.82 -5.55 9.21
CA THR A 170 -11.55 -6.17 8.08
C THR A 170 -11.09 -5.69 6.71
N SER A 171 -10.32 -4.61 6.66
CA SER A 171 -9.77 -4.05 5.42
C SER A 171 -8.34 -3.59 5.65
N VAL A 172 -7.55 -3.55 4.57
CA VAL A 172 -6.13 -3.18 4.60
C VAL A 172 -5.83 -2.26 3.43
N ASN A 173 -5.11 -1.19 3.69
CA ASN A 173 -4.61 -0.25 2.69
C ASN A 173 -3.07 -0.25 2.71
N PHE A 174 -2.47 -0.12 1.54
CA PHE A 174 -1.02 0.04 1.36
C PHE A 174 -0.71 1.32 0.60
N GLY A 175 0.42 1.96 0.95
CA GLY A 175 0.96 3.12 0.24
C GLY A 175 0.40 4.46 0.70
N SER A 176 -0.90 4.70 0.52
CA SER A 176 -1.54 5.97 0.93
C SER A 176 -2.89 5.75 1.63
N THR A 177 -3.46 6.84 2.15
CA THR A 177 -4.76 6.86 2.84
C THR A 177 -5.94 6.78 1.88
N HIS A 178 -7.07 6.31 2.38
CA HIS A 178 -8.31 6.13 1.61
C HIS A 178 -9.30 7.21 2.05
N ARG A 179 -9.88 7.95 1.09
CA ARG A 179 -10.78 9.09 1.38
C ARG A 179 -11.96 8.73 2.30
N ASP A 180 -12.52 7.54 2.12
CA ASP A 180 -13.63 7.06 2.96
C ASP A 180 -13.25 6.87 4.45
N HIS A 181 -11.96 6.95 4.78
CA HIS A 181 -11.46 6.89 6.15
C HIS A 181 -11.01 8.25 6.70
N ASP A 182 -11.21 9.35 5.94
CA ASP A 182 -10.77 10.71 6.31
C ASP A 182 -11.44 11.22 7.59
N ASP A 183 -12.55 10.62 8.03
CA ASP A 183 -13.21 10.97 9.28
C ASP A 183 -12.55 10.36 10.53
N SER A 184 -11.64 9.41 10.37
CA SER A 184 -10.88 8.82 11.49
C SER A 184 -9.70 9.70 11.88
N PHE A 185 -9.65 10.17 13.13
CA PHE A 185 -8.49 10.91 13.67
C PHE A 185 -7.17 10.15 13.44
N SER A 186 -7.18 8.84 13.63
CA SER A 186 -6.01 7.98 13.45
C SER A 186 -5.51 7.99 11.99
N VAL A 187 -6.43 8.05 11.01
CA VAL A 187 -6.06 8.12 9.59
C VAL A 187 -5.63 9.54 9.19
N ARG A 188 -6.23 10.58 9.78
CA ARG A 188 -5.74 11.97 9.63
C ARG A 188 -4.31 12.15 10.14
N GLU A 189 -3.93 11.44 11.20
CA GLU A 189 -2.55 11.44 11.70
C GLU A 189 -1.55 10.95 10.63
N LEU A 190 -1.94 9.94 9.84
CA LEU A 190 -1.13 9.44 8.71
C LEU A 190 -1.02 10.49 7.60
N GLN A 191 -2.11 11.20 7.29
CA GLN A 191 -2.15 12.22 6.23
C GLN A 191 -1.22 13.40 6.53
N ASN A 192 -1.22 13.89 7.77
CA ASN A 192 -0.47 15.08 8.17
C ASN A 192 1.06 14.92 8.16
N LYS A 193 1.59 13.69 8.06
CA LYS A 193 3.03 13.39 8.05
C LYS A 193 3.63 13.21 6.63
N ASN A 194 3.05 13.83 5.59
CA ASN A 194 3.40 13.61 4.17
C ASN A 194 3.18 12.15 3.72
N GLY A 195 2.10 11.53 4.22
CA GLY A 195 1.91 10.09 4.39
C GLY A 195 1.58 9.23 3.18
N HIS A 196 2.28 9.37 2.06
CA HIS A 196 2.28 8.36 1.00
C HIS A 196 3.68 7.75 0.82
N LEU A 197 3.74 6.43 0.68
CA LEU A 197 4.97 5.75 0.30
C LEU A 197 5.33 6.11 -1.14
N SER A 198 6.62 6.32 -1.41
CA SER A 198 7.16 6.19 -2.77
C SER A 198 8.14 5.02 -2.78
N GLY A 199 7.79 3.94 -3.46
CA GLY A 199 8.54 2.70 -3.36
C GLY A 199 7.73 1.51 -3.83
N CYS A 200 8.26 0.31 -3.60
CA CYS A 200 7.60 -0.92 -3.99
C CYS A 200 7.12 -1.73 -2.80
N ILE A 201 6.03 -2.48 -3.02
CA ILE A 201 5.48 -3.46 -2.08
C ILE A 201 5.22 -4.76 -2.84
N ARG A 202 5.59 -5.90 -2.25
CA ARG A 202 5.41 -7.21 -2.88
C ARG A 202 5.19 -8.32 -1.86
N ASN A 203 4.90 -9.52 -2.35
CA ASN A 203 4.79 -10.74 -1.55
C ASN A 203 3.83 -10.59 -0.36
N VAL A 204 2.78 -9.77 -0.51
CA VAL A 204 1.76 -9.57 0.54
C VAL A 204 1.06 -10.89 0.79
N LYS A 205 0.99 -11.30 2.05
CA LYS A 205 0.17 -12.44 2.48
C LYS A 205 -0.54 -12.11 3.79
N ILE A 206 -1.83 -12.44 3.82
CA ILE A 206 -2.70 -12.28 4.99
C ILE A 206 -3.32 -13.63 5.32
N THR A 207 -3.07 -14.14 6.52
CA THR A 207 -3.53 -15.50 6.90
C THR A 207 -5.05 -15.64 6.96
N THR A 208 -5.78 -14.53 7.04
CA THR A 208 -7.24 -14.52 7.05
C THR A 208 -7.86 -14.77 5.67
N GLY A 209 -7.07 -14.70 4.59
CA GLY A 209 -7.58 -14.69 3.22
C GLY A 209 -8.10 -13.32 2.77
N ILE A 210 -8.26 -13.18 1.45
CA ILE A 210 -8.78 -11.99 0.77
C ILE A 210 -9.99 -12.45 -0.06
N ASP A 211 -11.19 -11.95 0.25
CA ASP A 211 -12.43 -12.36 -0.46
C ASP A 211 -12.62 -11.65 -1.79
N THR A 212 -12.11 -10.42 -1.87
CA THR A 212 -12.29 -9.55 -3.03
C THR A 212 -10.92 -9.17 -3.59
N PRO A 213 -10.70 -9.26 -4.91
CA PRO A 213 -9.44 -8.83 -5.51
C PRO A 213 -9.02 -7.43 -5.03
N PRO A 214 -7.73 -7.20 -4.75
CA PRO A 214 -7.25 -5.88 -4.36
C PRO A 214 -7.60 -4.82 -5.41
N LYS A 215 -7.99 -3.62 -4.95
CA LYS A 215 -8.22 -2.45 -5.80
C LYS A 215 -6.92 -1.65 -5.91
N TYR A 216 -6.50 -1.41 -7.14
CA TYR A 216 -5.27 -0.69 -7.46
C TYR A 216 -5.60 0.73 -7.93
N THR A 217 -4.96 1.76 -7.36
CA THR A 217 -5.14 3.16 -7.79
C THR A 217 -3.80 3.80 -8.04
N ALA A 218 -3.58 4.25 -9.29
CA ALA A 218 -2.40 5.01 -9.70
C ALA A 218 -1.07 4.35 -9.28
N ILE A 219 -0.94 3.05 -9.59
CA ILE A 219 0.24 2.23 -9.34
C ILE A 219 0.90 1.84 -10.67
N SER A 220 2.12 1.32 -10.60
CA SER A 220 2.76 0.58 -11.68
C SER A 220 3.36 -0.73 -11.15
N GLN A 221 3.97 -1.56 -11.99
CA GLN A 221 4.73 -2.72 -11.52
C GLN A 221 6.09 -2.27 -10.99
N CYS A 222 6.68 -3.01 -10.05
CA CYS A 222 8.09 -2.81 -9.74
C CYS A 222 8.97 -3.27 -10.91
N ASN A 223 10.10 -2.58 -11.07
CA ASN A 223 11.14 -2.94 -12.05
C ASN A 223 12.05 -4.02 -11.50
#